data_AF-A0A067QLU7-F1
#
_entry.id   AF-A0A067QLU7-F1
#
_cell.length_a   1.000
_cell.length_b   1.000
_cell.length_c   1.000
_cell.angle_alpha   90.00
_cell.angle_beta   90.00
_cell.angle_gamma   90.00
#
_symmetry.space_group_name_H-M   'P 1'
#
loop_
_entity.id
_entity.type
_entity.pdbx_description
1 polymer ?
#
loop_
_entity_poly.entity_id
_entity_poly.type
_entity_poly.pdbx_seq_one_letter_code
_entity_poly.pdbx_strand_id
1 'polypeptide(L)'
;MLDLENRENDPNRLFHNRGGLLLVEEKERKAIKKDLPKVEKELMKYVSLYEEQHKKPFKIHGQPVSDVINSQWTLHKEHKEQEKTVKKFARDAV
;
A
#
# COMPACT_ATOMS: atom_id res chain seq x y z
N MET A 1 -0.97 2.90 -4.99
CA MET A 1 -0.78 1.46 -4.70
C MET A 1 -1.87 0.66 -5.39
N LEU A 2 -3.15 0.92 -5.09
CA LEU A 2 -4.30 0.27 -5.73
C LEU A 2 -4.24 0.26 -7.27
N ASP A 3 -3.93 1.39 -7.93
CA ASP A 3 -3.87 1.44 -9.39
C ASP A 3 -2.77 0.58 -10.01
N LEU A 4 -1.63 0.44 -9.32
CA LEU A 4 -0.53 -0.43 -9.76
C LEU A 4 -0.83 -1.91 -9.51
N GLU A 5 -1.57 -2.22 -8.44
CA GLU A 5 -2.01 -3.58 -8.14
C GLU A 5 -3.12 -4.05 -9.08
N ASN A 6 -4.04 -3.16 -9.45
CA ASN A 6 -5.04 -3.43 -10.49
C ASN A 6 -4.36 -3.68 -11.84
N ARG A 7 -3.33 -2.91 -12.20
CA ARG A 7 -2.53 -3.16 -13.41
C ARG A 7 -1.75 -4.47 -13.34
N GLU A 8 -1.27 -4.90 -12.17
CA GLU A 8 -0.62 -6.21 -12.01
C GLU A 8 -1.54 -7.39 -12.26
N ASN A 9 -2.78 -7.29 -11.78
CA ASN A 9 -3.77 -8.36 -11.85
C ASN A 9 -4.36 -8.51 -13.26
N ASP A 10 -4.06 -7.59 -14.20
CA ASP A 10 -4.57 -7.64 -15.56
C ASP A 10 -3.75 -8.63 -16.44
N PRO A 11 -4.36 -9.71 -16.95
CA PRO A 11 -3.68 -10.70 -17.80
C PRO A 11 -3.26 -10.15 -19.17
N ASN A 12 -3.86 -9.03 -19.64
CA ASN A 12 -3.44 -8.36 -20.87
C ASN A 12 -2.10 -7.62 -20.73
N ARG A 13 -1.56 -7.49 -19.51
CA ARG A 13 -0.30 -6.79 -19.25
C ARG A 13 0.91 -7.46 -19.91
N LEU A 14 0.93 -8.78 -20.03
CA LEU A 14 2.00 -9.48 -20.77
C LEU A 14 1.97 -9.16 -22.26
N PHE A 15 0.78 -9.01 -22.84
CA PHE A 15 0.59 -8.80 -24.29
C PHE A 15 0.87 -7.36 -24.72
N HIS A 16 0.76 -6.40 -23.80
CA HIS A 16 1.04 -4.97 -24.04
C HIS A 16 2.45 -4.52 -23.59
N ASN A 17 3.38 -5.46 -23.37
CA ASN A 17 4.78 -5.17 -22.99
C ASN A 17 5.62 -4.57 -24.15
N ARG A 18 5.12 -3.52 -24.80
CA ARG A 18 5.91 -2.72 -25.74
C ARG A 18 6.82 -1.78 -24.95
N GLY A 19 8.10 -1.77 -25.30
CA GLY A 19 9.07 -0.79 -24.77
C GLY A 19 9.49 -1.00 -23.31
N GLY A 20 9.32 -2.20 -22.73
CA GLY A 20 9.78 -2.49 -21.37
C GLY A 20 8.93 -1.87 -20.26
N LEU A 21 7.64 -1.64 -20.53
CA LEU A 21 6.69 -1.06 -19.58
C LEU A 21 6.67 -1.82 -18.23
N LEU A 22 6.81 -3.15 -18.24
CA LEU A 22 6.89 -3.95 -17.01
C LEU A 22 8.08 -3.59 -16.11
N LEU A 23 9.21 -3.19 -16.69
CA LEU A 23 10.39 -2.77 -15.93
C LEU A 23 10.16 -1.41 -15.26
N VAL A 24 9.43 -0.52 -15.94
CA VAL A 24 9.05 0.78 -15.40
C VAL A 24 8.08 0.59 -14.23
N GLU A 25 7.05 -0.25 -14.40
CA GLU A 25 6.09 -0.55 -13.33
C GLU A 25 6.75 -1.18 -12.10
N GLU A 26 7.69 -2.12 -12.28
CA GLU A 26 8.40 -2.71 -11.14
C GLU A 26 9.32 -1.69 -10.45
N LYS A 27 9.92 -0.76 -11.21
CA LYS A 27 10.72 0.34 -10.66
C LYS A 27 9.86 1.30 -9.86
N GLU A 28 8.69 1.69 -10.37
CA GLU A 28 7.72 2.53 -9.67
C GLU A 28 7.20 1.84 -8.40
N ARG A 29 6.91 0.54 -8.46
CA ARG A 29 6.54 -0.22 -7.24
C ARG A 29 7.65 -0.20 -6.21
N LYS A 30 8.90 -0.44 -6.63
CA LYS A 30 10.05 -0.41 -5.71
C LYS A 30 10.25 0.98 -5.11
N ALA A 31 10.02 2.05 -5.87
CA ALA A 31 10.06 3.41 -5.37
C ALA A 31 8.96 3.64 -4.32
N ILE A 32 7.70 3.32 -4.65
CA ILE A 32 6.56 3.48 -3.72
C ILE A 32 6.73 2.65 -2.46
N LYS A 33 7.22 1.40 -2.55
CA LYS A 33 7.53 0.58 -1.37
C LYS A 33 8.61 1.18 -0.47
N LYS A 34 9.56 1.92 -1.04
CA LYS A 34 10.61 2.62 -0.29
C LYS A 34 10.15 3.96 0.23
N ASP A 35 9.28 4.65 -0.49
CA ASP A 35 8.79 5.98 -0.12
C ASP A 35 7.65 5.90 0.90
N LEU A 36 6.84 4.82 0.91
CA LEU A 36 5.83 4.59 1.94
C LEU A 36 6.37 4.71 3.38
N PRO A 37 7.42 3.97 3.79
CA PRO A 37 7.96 4.08 5.15
C PRO A 37 8.64 5.42 5.41
N LYS A 38 9.07 6.15 4.36
CA LYS A 38 9.58 7.53 4.54
C LYS A 38 8.44 8.48 4.84
N VAL A 39 7.37 8.43 4.05
CA VAL A 39 6.16 9.23 4.25
C VAL A 39 5.55 8.93 5.61
N GLU A 40 5.50 7.68 6.03
CA GLU A 40 5.02 7.29 7.37
C GLU A 40 5.86 7.92 8.49
N LYS A 41 7.19 7.84 8.40
CA LYS A 41 8.09 8.48 9.37
C LYS A 41 7.93 9.99 9.40
N GLU A 42 7.81 10.61 8.24
CA GLU A 42 7.62 12.06 8.13
C GLU A 42 6.28 12.47 8.74
N LEU A 43 5.21 11.73 8.47
CA LEU A 43 3.90 11.94 9.06
C LEU A 43 3.95 11.81 10.59
N MET A 44 4.58 10.76 11.13
CA MET A 44 4.75 10.61 12.57
C MET A 44 5.54 11.77 13.17
N LYS A 45 6.59 12.26 12.49
CA LYS A 45 7.35 13.42 12.93
C LYS A 45 6.48 14.69 12.99
N TYR A 46 5.66 14.93 11.98
CA TYR A 46 4.72 16.07 11.99
C TYR A 46 3.66 15.92 13.08
N VAL A 47 3.16 14.70 13.33
CA VAL A 47 2.25 14.41 14.42
C VAL A 47 2.89 14.73 15.77
N SER A 48 4.11 14.24 16.03
CA SER A 48 4.82 14.53 17.28
C SER A 48 5.06 16.03 17.47
N LEU A 49 5.44 16.75 16.41
CA LEU A 49 5.63 18.20 16.45
C LEU A 49 4.31 18.93 16.78
N TYR A 50 3.21 18.49 16.18
CA TYR A 50 1.89 19.05 16.43
C TYR A 50 1.42 18.79 17.87
N GLU A 51 1.63 17.58 18.39
CA GLU A 51 1.32 17.22 19.77
C GLU A 51 2.15 18.02 20.78
N GLU A 52 3.42 18.26 20.48
CA GLU A 52 4.31 19.06 21.33
C GLU A 52 3.89 20.55 21.35
N GLN A 53 3.53 21.11 20.20
CA GLN A 53 3.13 22.51 20.08
C GLN A 53 1.72 22.79 20.62
N HIS A 54 0.75 21.92 20.33
CA HIS A 54 -0.65 22.14 20.68
C HIS A 54 -1.09 21.43 21.96
N LYS A 55 -0.25 20.55 22.54
CA LYS A 55 -0.58 19.66 23.69
C LYS A 55 -1.89 18.89 23.50
N LYS A 56 -2.24 18.59 22.26
CA LYS A 56 -3.47 17.90 21.88
C LYS A 56 -3.13 16.71 21.01
N PRO A 57 -3.72 15.53 21.29
CA PRO A 57 -3.50 14.35 20.46
C PRO A 57 -4.01 14.59 19.05
N PHE A 58 -3.19 14.27 18.05
CA PHE A 58 -3.59 14.40 16.65
C PHE A 58 -4.49 13.21 16.27
N LYS A 59 -5.78 13.49 16.10
CA LYS A 59 -6.80 12.48 15.77
C LYS A 59 -7.39 12.77 14.40
N ILE A 60 -7.40 11.78 13.52
CA ILE A 60 -8.12 11.80 12.24
C ILE A 60 -9.39 10.97 12.43
N HIS A 61 -10.57 11.54 12.11
CA HIS A 61 -11.88 10.89 12.31
C HIS A 61 -12.14 10.38 13.74
N GLY A 62 -11.54 11.02 14.76
CA GLY A 62 -11.69 10.62 16.15
C GLY A 62 -10.74 9.50 16.61
N GLN A 63 -9.93 8.93 15.72
CA GLN A 63 -8.92 7.93 16.02
C GLN A 63 -7.49 8.50 15.91
N PRO A 64 -6.52 7.98 16.68
CA PRO A 64 -5.11 8.33 16.51
C PRO A 64 -4.66 8.04 15.09
N VAL A 65 -3.86 8.92 14.51
CA VAL A 65 -3.34 8.72 13.14
C VAL A 65 -2.52 7.44 13.02
N SER A 66 -1.80 7.09 14.07
CA SER A 66 -1.08 5.82 14.20
C SER A 66 -2.01 4.61 13.97
N ASP A 67 -3.22 4.64 14.53
CA ASP A 67 -4.18 3.55 14.40
C ASP A 67 -4.81 3.50 13.01
N VAL A 68 -5.11 4.66 12.42
CA VAL A 68 -5.64 4.74 11.05
C VAL A 68 -4.64 4.16 10.05
N ILE A 69 -3.35 4.51 10.18
CA ILE A 69 -2.29 3.98 9.32
C ILE A 69 -2.15 2.47 9.51
N ASN A 70 -2.10 1.98 10.75
CA ASN A 70 -1.98 0.55 11.05
C ASN A 70 -3.19 -0.24 10.53
N SER A 71 -4.40 0.30 10.67
CA SER A 71 -5.63 -0.34 10.16
C SER A 71 -5.60 -0.44 8.64
N GLN A 72 -5.25 0.65 7.94
CA GLN A 72 -5.12 0.65 6.48
C GLN A 72 -4.06 -0.34 6.00
N TRP A 73 -2.96 -0.49 6.76
CA TRP A 73 -1.88 -1.42 6.43
C TRP A 73 -2.25 -2.88 6.65
N THR A 74 -2.99 -3.14 7.72
CA THR A 74 -3.55 -4.46 8.03
C THR A 74 -4.56 -4.88 6.96
N LEU A 75 -5.52 -4.01 6.62
CA LEU A 75 -6.49 -4.24 5.56
C LEU A 75 -5.83 -4.55 4.22
N HIS A 76 -4.79 -3.78 3.86
CA HIS A 76 -4.04 -4.01 2.63
C HIS A 76 -3.32 -5.38 2.61
N LYS A 77 -2.71 -5.78 3.73
CA LYS A 77 -2.09 -7.11 3.86
C LYS A 77 -3.11 -8.23 3.76
N GLU A 78 -4.24 -8.10 4.44
CA GLU A 78 -5.32 -9.10 4.43
C GLU A 78 -5.91 -9.26 3.03
N HIS A 79 -6.20 -8.16 2.32
CA HIS A 79 -6.67 -8.22 0.94
C HIS A 79 -5.70 -9.02 0.05
N LYS A 80 -4.40 -8.75 0.19
CA LYS A 80 -3.37 -9.44 -0.57
C LYS A 80 -3.24 -10.93 -0.21
N GLU A 81 -3.44 -11.28 1.06
CA GLU A 81 -3.43 -12.67 1.53
C GLU A 81 -4.65 -13.44 1.01
N GLN A 82 -5.83 -12.80 1.03
CA GLN A 82 -7.07 -13.35 0.48
C GLN A 82 -6.93 -13.60 -1.02
N GLU A 83 -6.40 -12.63 -1.79
CA GLU A 83 -6.15 -12.80 -3.23
C GLU A 83 -5.23 -13.98 -3.54
N LYS A 84 -4.17 -14.20 -2.74
CA LYS A 84 -3.30 -15.38 -2.89
C LYS A 84 -4.04 -16.67 -2.58
N THR A 85 -4.89 -16.66 -1.55
CA THR A 85 -5.64 -17.84 -1.09
C THR A 85 -6.69 -18.24 -2.12
N VAL A 86 -7.43 -17.27 -2.66
CA VAL A 86 -8.38 -17.49 -3.77
C VAL A 86 -7.66 -18.03 -5.01
N LYS A 87 -6.49 -17.49 -5.38
CA LYS A 87 -5.70 -17.99 -6.51
C LYS A 87 -5.17 -19.41 -6.30
N LYS A 88 -4.82 -19.79 -5.06
CA LYS A 88 -4.42 -21.17 -4.72
C LYS A 88 -5.60 -22.13 -4.80
N PHE A 89 -6.72 -21.77 -4.17
CA PHE A 89 -7.93 -22.59 -4.20
C PHE A 89 -8.44 -22.81 -5.63
N ALA A 90 -8.40 -21.78 -6.48
CA ALA A 90 -8.76 -21.89 -7.89
C ALA A 90 -7.79 -22.78 -8.71
N ARG A 91 -6.53 -22.91 -8.29
CA ARG A 91 -5.55 -23.84 -8.89
C ARG A 91 -5.75 -25.28 -8.43
N ASP A 92 -6.06 -25.47 -7.15
CA ASP A 92 -6.25 -26.80 -6.56
C ASP A 92 -7.61 -27.42 -6.93
N ALA A 93 -8.57 -26.59 -7.39
CA ALA A 93 -9.89 -27.02 -7.84
C ALA A 93 -9.98 -27.41 -9.33
N VAL A 94 -8.86 -27.38 -10.07
CA VAL A 94 -8.72 -27.77 -11.49
C VAL A 94 -7.83 -29.00 -11.60
#